data_AF-A0A346CIH6-F1
#
_entry.id   AF-A0A346CIH6-F1
#
_cell.length_a   1.000
_cell.length_b   1.000
_cell.length_c   1.000
_cell.angle_alpha   90.00
_cell.angle_beta   90.00
_cell.angle_gamma   90.00
#
_symmetry.space_group_name_H-M   'P 1'
#
loop_
_entity.id
_entity.type
_entity.pdbx_description
1 polymer ?
#
loop_
_entity_poly.entity_id
_entity_poly.type
_entity_poly.pdbx_seq_one_letter_code
_entity_poly.pdbx_strand_id
1 'polypeptide(L)'
;MKLLAPVLWAMAALGVTWLVAVDSISEQSCKRYSDGCSTRVPLPCKEYFRPACDKHDSCYRCGKTFEISREQCDEAFYVDMTTLCDERGFFGMCPARRKRGVTSRRATSIAHARLWKKALHQRSFLNRKARLFFVPLTLCQDWAVKYQTAVKWAGASSYSETTYGSSCKGLRHCLPNH
;
A
#
# COMPACT_ATOMS: atom_id res chain seq x y z
N MET A 1 -25.54 20.20 -36.40
CA MET A 1 -24.84 20.16 -35.09
C MET A 1 -24.96 18.76 -34.45
N LYS A 2 -24.32 17.71 -34.99
CA LYS A 2 -24.40 16.33 -34.44
C LYS A 2 -23.04 15.67 -34.14
N LEU A 3 -21.93 16.38 -34.40
CA LEU A 3 -20.57 15.84 -34.27
C LEU A 3 -19.84 16.26 -32.99
N LEU A 4 -20.41 17.16 -32.18
CA LEU A 4 -19.77 17.66 -30.96
C LEU A 4 -19.77 16.62 -29.84
N ALA A 5 -20.84 15.83 -29.72
CA ALA A 5 -20.95 14.81 -28.70
C ALA A 5 -19.85 13.72 -28.78
N PRO A 6 -19.61 13.03 -29.91
CA PRO A 6 -18.59 11.97 -29.95
C PRO A 6 -17.15 12.49 -29.76
N VAL A 7 -16.86 13.72 -30.19
CA VAL A 7 -15.55 14.36 -29.97
C VAL A 7 -15.34 14.66 -28.47
N LEU A 8 -16.36 15.16 -27.78
CA LEU A 8 -16.29 15.39 -26.33
C LEU A 8 -16.07 14.09 -25.54
N TRP A 9 -16.75 13.00 -25.93
CA TRP A 9 -16.54 11.69 -25.31
C TRP A 9 -15.14 11.13 -25.55
N ALA A 10 -14.59 11.31 -26.76
CA ALA A 10 -13.22 10.87 -27.07
C ALA A 10 -12.17 11.65 -26.25
N MET A 11 -12.33 12.97 -26.11
CA MET A 11 -11.41 13.80 -25.30
C MET A 11 -11.51 13.47 -23.80
N ALA A 12 -12.72 13.20 -23.29
CA ALA A 12 -12.90 12.75 -21.92
C ALA A 12 -12.23 11.39 -21.66
N ALA A 13 -12.39 10.43 -22.58
CA ALA A 13 -11.76 9.12 -22.46
C ALA A 13 -10.22 9.21 -22.49
N LEU A 14 -9.67 10.01 -23.42
CA LEU A 14 -8.22 10.25 -23.51
C LEU A 14 -7.68 10.93 -22.25
N GLY A 15 -8.39 11.93 -21.71
CA GLY A 15 -8.03 12.62 -20.47
C GLY A 15 -7.97 11.68 -19.26
N VAL A 16 -8.97 10.82 -19.08
CA VAL A 16 -9.01 9.83 -17.98
C VAL A 16 -7.87 8.82 -18.10
N THR A 17 -7.58 8.30 -19.30
CA THR A 17 -6.47 7.35 -19.49
C THR A 17 -5.10 7.97 -19.18
N TRP A 18 -4.90 9.26 -19.46
CA TRP A 18 -3.65 9.94 -19.18
C TRP A 18 -3.42 10.14 -17.68
N LEU A 19 -4.46 10.51 -16.92
CA LEU A 19 -4.39 10.68 -15.47
C LEU A 19 -4.01 9.38 -14.75
N VAL A 20 -4.65 8.26 -15.10
CA VAL A 20 -4.35 6.94 -14.51
C VAL A 20 -2.91 6.49 -14.79
N ALA A 21 -2.38 6.82 -15.99
CA ALA A 21 -1.00 6.50 -16.34
C ALA A 21 0.01 7.32 -15.51
N VAL A 22 -0.28 8.60 -15.26
CA VAL A 22 0.57 9.47 -14.43
C VAL A 22 0.62 8.96 -12.98
N ASP A 23 -0.51 8.58 -12.39
CA ASP A 23 -0.57 8.00 -11.03
C ASP A 23 0.20 6.67 -10.94
N SER A 24 0.12 5.85 -11.98
CA SER A 24 0.85 4.58 -12.03
C SER A 24 2.37 4.79 -12.12
N ILE A 25 2.82 5.83 -12.82
CA ILE A 25 4.24 6.20 -12.94
C ILE A 25 4.75 6.81 -11.64
N SER A 26 3.94 7.66 -11.01
CA SER A 26 4.28 8.30 -9.73
C SER A 26 4.39 7.26 -8.60
N GLU A 27 3.49 6.28 -8.52
CA GLU A 27 3.64 5.17 -7.57
C GLU A 27 4.87 4.30 -7.86
N GLN A 28 5.20 4.09 -9.13
CA GLN A 28 6.35 3.28 -9.51
C GLN A 28 7.68 3.97 -9.18
N SER A 29 7.75 5.30 -9.28
CA SER A 29 8.98 6.01 -8.94
C SER A 29 9.28 5.90 -7.44
N CYS A 30 8.27 5.95 -6.56
CA CYS A 30 8.50 5.78 -5.11
C CYS A 30 9.03 4.38 -4.76
N LYS A 31 8.84 3.38 -5.64
CA LYS A 31 9.40 2.03 -5.45
C LYS A 31 10.86 1.89 -5.85
N ARG A 32 11.44 2.90 -6.53
CA ARG A 32 12.79 2.82 -7.12
C ARG A 32 13.89 2.51 -6.09
N TYR A 33 13.78 3.06 -4.89
CA TYR A 33 14.76 2.87 -3.82
C TYR A 33 14.16 2.19 -2.57
N SER A 34 12.95 1.66 -2.71
CA SER A 34 12.23 1.08 -1.59
C SER A 34 12.54 -0.40 -1.42
N ASP A 35 12.82 -0.81 -0.18
CA ASP A 35 12.78 -2.22 0.24
C ASP A 35 11.43 -2.58 0.90
N GLY A 36 10.52 -1.61 0.96
CA GLY A 36 9.15 -1.70 1.44
C GLY A 36 9.14 -1.66 2.96
N CYS A 37 8.24 -2.43 3.58
CA CYS A 37 8.18 -2.51 5.04
C CYS A 37 9.18 -3.56 5.60
N SER A 38 10.42 -3.53 5.11
CA SER A 38 11.49 -4.47 5.51
C SER A 38 12.12 -4.06 6.83
N THR A 39 11.40 -4.34 7.91
CA THR A 39 11.84 -4.03 9.28
C THR A 39 12.59 -5.22 9.90
N ARG A 40 13.64 -4.92 10.71
CA ARG A 40 14.30 -5.94 11.56
C ARG A 40 13.34 -6.55 12.57
N VAL A 41 12.32 -5.79 12.97
CA VAL A 41 11.22 -6.25 13.83
C VAL A 41 10.09 -6.78 12.95
N PRO A 42 9.62 -8.03 13.12
CA PRO A 42 8.51 -8.56 12.33
C PRO A 42 7.20 -7.88 12.74
N LEU A 43 6.86 -6.77 12.09
CA LEU A 43 5.57 -6.11 12.26
C LEU A 43 4.54 -6.67 11.26
N PRO A 44 3.26 -6.87 11.66
CA PRO A 44 2.18 -7.22 10.75
C PRO A 44 1.83 -6.04 9.85
N CYS A 45 0.80 -6.15 9.01
CA CYS A 45 0.32 -5.05 8.16
C CYS A 45 1.28 -4.58 7.06
N LYS A 46 2.39 -5.29 6.79
CA LYS A 46 3.39 -4.90 5.78
C LYS A 46 2.79 -4.57 4.42
N GLU A 47 1.90 -5.42 3.92
CA GLU A 47 1.24 -5.17 2.62
C GLU A 47 0.28 -3.99 2.66
N TYR A 48 -0.32 -3.74 3.82
CA TYR A 48 -1.28 -2.66 3.99
C TYR A 48 -0.60 -1.30 4.02
N PHE A 49 0.50 -1.18 4.77
CA PHE A 49 1.32 0.04 4.87
C PHE A 49 2.39 0.17 3.80
N ARG A 50 2.47 -0.78 2.86
CA ARG A 50 3.48 -0.75 1.79
C ARG A 50 3.56 0.59 1.04
N PRO A 51 2.44 1.25 0.66
CA PRO A 51 2.52 2.55 0.02
C PRO A 51 3.22 3.62 0.87
N ALA A 52 3.00 3.62 2.19
CA ALA A 52 3.67 4.53 3.12
C ALA A 52 5.15 4.18 3.28
N CYS A 53 5.49 2.88 3.36
CA CYS A 53 6.88 2.43 3.40
C CYS A 53 7.65 2.81 2.12
N ASP A 54 7.04 2.65 0.94
CA ASP A 54 7.67 3.00 -0.34
C ASP A 54 8.03 4.52 -0.41
N LYS A 55 7.13 5.39 0.09
CA LYS A 55 7.41 6.83 0.23
C LYS A 55 8.48 7.13 1.28
N HIS A 56 8.41 6.48 2.45
CA HIS A 56 9.38 6.66 3.54
C HIS A 56 10.81 6.32 3.10
N ASP A 57 11.00 5.20 2.40
CA ASP A 57 12.31 4.80 1.87
C ASP A 57 12.84 5.82 0.86
N SER A 58 11.96 6.32 -0.02
CA SER A 58 12.31 7.39 -0.96
C SER A 58 12.71 8.67 -0.23
N CYS A 59 12.03 9.02 0.86
CA CYS A 59 12.37 10.16 1.71
C CYS A 59 13.69 9.94 2.46
N TYR A 60 13.94 8.74 3.00
CA TYR A 60 15.21 8.42 3.64
C TYR A 60 16.39 8.48 2.68
N ARG A 61 16.17 8.12 1.42
CA ARG A 61 17.18 8.22 0.38
C ARG A 61 17.41 9.67 -0.06
N CYS A 62 16.33 10.41 -0.33
CA CYS A 62 16.42 11.67 -1.07
C CYS A 62 16.07 12.93 -0.27
N GLY A 63 15.50 12.80 0.92
CA GLY A 63 15.01 13.91 1.74
C GLY A 63 16.06 15.00 1.93
N LYS A 64 17.31 14.61 2.23
CA LYS A 64 18.42 15.56 2.38
C LYS A 64 18.66 16.44 1.15
N THR A 65 18.52 15.89 -0.06
CA THR A 65 18.66 16.64 -1.33
C THR A 65 17.60 17.75 -1.44
N PHE A 66 16.46 17.60 -0.77
CA PHE A 66 15.36 18.55 -0.75
C PHE A 66 15.19 19.25 0.60
N GLU A 67 16.24 19.25 1.44
CA GLU A 67 16.23 19.91 2.76
C GLU A 67 15.18 19.35 3.74
N ILE A 68 14.76 18.10 3.53
CA ILE A 68 13.84 17.38 4.41
C ILE A 68 14.65 16.57 5.39
N SER A 69 14.42 16.76 6.69
CA SER A 69 15.09 16.02 7.75
C SER A 69 14.53 14.60 7.90
N ARG A 70 15.30 13.73 8.55
CA ARG A 70 14.85 12.38 8.91
C ARG A 70 13.57 12.41 9.74
N GLU A 71 13.46 13.33 10.69
CA GLU A 71 12.28 13.49 11.55
C GLU A 71 11.05 13.85 10.73
N GLN A 72 11.20 14.73 9.72
CA GLN A 72 10.11 15.06 8.80
C GLN A 72 9.69 13.85 7.95
N CYS A 73 10.63 13.01 7.52
CA CYS A 73 10.31 11.73 6.87
C CYS A 73 9.54 10.79 7.81
N ASP A 74 9.98 10.64 9.06
CA ASP A 74 9.34 9.74 10.05
C ASP A 74 7.95 10.23 10.47
N GLU A 75 7.72 11.56 10.49
CA GLU A 75 6.42 12.17 10.72
C GLU A 75 5.49 11.93 9.53
N ALA A 76 5.96 12.22 8.31
CA ALA A 76 5.20 11.97 7.08
C ALA A 76 4.80 10.51 6.93
N PHE A 77 5.70 9.59 7.28
CA PHE A 77 5.42 8.15 7.28
C PHE A 77 4.26 7.77 8.19
N TYR A 78 4.19 8.36 9.39
CA TYR A 78 3.06 8.14 10.30
C TYR A 78 1.76 8.70 9.72
N VAL A 79 1.80 9.93 9.17
CA VAL A 79 0.64 10.55 8.53
C VAL A 79 0.12 9.67 7.39
N ASP A 80 0.99 9.26 6.45
CA ASP A 80 0.63 8.38 5.33
C ASP A 80 -0.02 7.06 5.82
N MET A 81 0.53 6.45 6.87
CA MET A 81 -0.07 5.23 7.46
C MET A 81 -1.45 5.49 8.06
N THR A 82 -1.64 6.61 8.77
CA THR A 82 -2.94 6.97 9.34
C THR A 82 -3.97 7.33 8.27
N THR A 83 -3.56 8.01 7.19
CA THR A 83 -4.43 8.26 6.04
C THR A 83 -4.88 6.95 5.39
N LEU A 84 -3.98 5.98 5.23
CA LEU A 84 -4.37 4.64 4.76
C LEU A 84 -5.39 3.97 5.69
N CYS A 85 -5.26 4.16 7.00
CA CYS A 85 -6.24 3.68 7.99
C CYS A 85 -7.61 4.33 7.79
N ASP A 86 -7.65 5.64 7.56
CA ASP A 86 -8.89 6.42 7.43
C ASP A 86 -9.61 6.14 6.11
N GLU A 87 -8.88 6.08 4.99
CA GLU A 87 -9.43 5.83 3.65
C GLU A 87 -10.07 4.45 3.50
N ARG A 88 -9.60 3.46 4.25
CA ARG A 88 -10.03 2.05 4.12
C ARG A 88 -11.09 1.62 5.13
N GLY A 89 -11.52 2.53 6.03
CA GLY A 89 -12.71 2.40 6.88
C GLY A 89 -12.63 1.43 8.08
N PHE A 90 -13.75 1.31 8.81
CA PHE A 90 -13.94 0.65 10.12
C PHE A 90 -13.55 -0.85 10.20
N PHE A 91 -13.18 -1.49 9.08
CA PHE A 91 -12.49 -2.78 9.07
C PHE A 91 -10.97 -2.59 9.22
N GLY A 92 -10.54 -1.74 10.15
CA GLY A 92 -9.14 -1.40 10.47
C GLY A 92 -8.28 -2.58 10.97
N MET A 93 -8.66 -3.82 10.66
CA MET A 93 -7.76 -4.96 10.68
C MET A 93 -6.96 -4.93 9.39
N CYS A 94 -5.64 -4.86 9.51
CA CYS A 94 -4.76 -5.02 8.37
C CYS A 94 -5.10 -6.33 7.63
N PRO A 95 -5.68 -6.27 6.42
CA PRO A 95 -6.05 -7.45 5.69
C PRO A 95 -4.74 -8.13 5.26
N ALA A 96 -4.35 -9.20 5.94
CA ALA A 96 -3.44 -10.17 5.35
C ALA A 96 -4.10 -10.60 4.03
N ARG A 97 -3.51 -10.26 2.88
CA ARG A 97 -4.19 -10.49 1.60
C ARG A 97 -4.72 -11.92 1.51
N ARG A 98 -5.98 -12.03 1.05
CA ARG A 98 -6.40 -13.21 0.29
C ARG A 98 -5.31 -13.49 -0.73
N LYS A 99 -4.67 -14.66 -0.68
CA LYS A 99 -4.00 -15.22 -1.87
C LYS A 99 -5.00 -15.06 -3.01
N ARG A 100 -4.68 -14.19 -3.98
CA ARG A 100 -5.40 -14.11 -5.23
C ARG A 100 -5.26 -15.50 -5.81
N GLY A 101 -6.31 -16.32 -5.68
CA GLY A 101 -6.32 -17.66 -6.22
C GLY A 101 -6.10 -17.52 -7.71
N VAL A 102 -4.90 -17.86 -8.17
CA VAL A 102 -4.66 -18.11 -9.58
C VAL A 102 -5.60 -19.25 -9.92
N THR A 103 -6.72 -18.94 -10.56
CA THR A 103 -7.60 -19.94 -11.15
C THR A 103 -6.83 -20.55 -12.32
N SER A 104 -6.04 -21.57 -12.00
CA SER A 104 -5.51 -22.50 -12.99
C SER A 104 -6.70 -23.02 -13.79
N ARG A 105 -6.74 -22.72 -15.09
CA ARG A 105 -7.65 -23.35 -16.05
C ARG A 105 -7.27 -24.82 -16.15
N ARG A 106 -7.78 -25.65 -15.24
CA ARG A 106 -7.94 -27.09 -15.48
C ARG A 106 -9.28 -27.52 -14.92
N ALA A 107 -10.27 -27.49 -15.80
CA ALA A 107 -11.60 -28.01 -15.56
C ALA A 107 -11.52 -29.53 -15.37
N THR A 108 -12.05 -30.04 -14.27
CA THR A 108 -12.40 -31.46 -14.10
C THR A 108 -13.80 -31.58 -13.49
N SER A 109 -14.53 -32.56 -14.05
CA SER A 109 -15.97 -32.85 -14.06
C SER A 109 -16.91 -32.32 -12.96
N ILE A 110 -18.13 -31.98 -13.41
CA ILE A 110 -19.19 -31.21 -12.74
C ILE A 110 -19.96 -31.99 -11.64
N ALA A 111 -19.72 -33.29 -11.43
CA ALA A 111 -20.52 -34.08 -10.48
C ALA A 111 -20.06 -33.94 -9.01
N HIS A 112 -18.75 -33.79 -8.73
CA HIS A 112 -18.25 -33.60 -7.36
C HIS A 112 -18.44 -32.17 -6.83
N ALA A 113 -18.79 -31.20 -7.68
CA ALA A 113 -18.80 -29.78 -7.34
C ALA A 113 -19.93 -29.37 -6.35
N ARG A 114 -21.06 -30.08 -6.31
CA ARG A 114 -22.22 -29.68 -5.47
C ARG A 114 -22.05 -30.06 -3.99
N LEU A 115 -21.60 -31.28 -3.71
CA LEU A 115 -21.33 -31.74 -2.34
C LEU A 115 -20.17 -30.96 -1.70
N TRP A 116 -19.10 -30.74 -2.47
CA TRP A 116 -17.97 -29.93 -2.02
C TRP A 116 -18.32 -28.45 -1.86
N LYS A 117 -19.21 -27.87 -2.68
CA LYS A 117 -19.69 -26.50 -2.47
C LYS A 117 -20.39 -26.34 -1.12
N LYS A 118 -21.27 -27.27 -0.74
CA LYS A 118 -21.96 -27.22 0.57
C LYS A 118 -20.98 -27.43 1.73
N ALA A 119 -20.08 -28.41 1.63
CA ALA A 119 -19.07 -28.67 2.65
C ALA A 119 -18.05 -27.52 2.81
N LEU A 120 -17.58 -26.92 1.70
CA LEU A 120 -16.73 -25.73 1.71
C LEU A 120 -17.46 -24.51 2.26
N HIS A 121 -18.74 -24.34 1.93
CA HIS A 121 -19.54 -23.24 2.47
C HIS A 121 -19.73 -23.38 3.99
N GLN A 122 -20.03 -24.57 4.49
CA GLN A 122 -20.13 -24.85 5.94
C GLN A 122 -18.77 -24.66 6.65
N ARG A 123 -17.68 -25.18 6.08
CA ARG A 123 -16.33 -25.03 6.65
C ARG A 123 -15.84 -23.57 6.60
N SER A 124 -16.26 -22.79 5.60
CA SER A 124 -16.00 -21.34 5.53
C SER A 124 -16.78 -20.57 6.59
N PHE A 125 -18.02 -20.98 6.88
CA PHE A 125 -18.88 -20.35 7.88
C PHE A 125 -18.41 -20.63 9.30
N LEU A 126 -18.02 -21.88 9.58
CA LEU A 126 -17.44 -22.28 10.87
C LEU A 126 -16.05 -21.66 11.08
N ASN A 127 -15.20 -21.57 10.04
CA ASN A 127 -13.94 -20.83 10.13
C ASN A 127 -14.15 -19.32 10.29
N ARG A 128 -15.22 -18.74 9.74
CA ARG A 128 -15.56 -17.32 9.92
C ARG A 128 -15.95 -17.03 11.37
N LYS A 129 -16.73 -17.92 12.01
CA LYS A 129 -17.08 -17.81 13.43
C LYS A 129 -15.90 -18.11 14.37
N ALA A 130 -15.05 -19.09 14.05
CA ALA A 130 -13.88 -19.41 14.87
C ALA A 130 -12.79 -18.32 14.83
N ARG A 131 -12.67 -17.56 13.73
CA ARG A 131 -11.75 -16.42 13.62
C ARG A 131 -12.25 -15.13 14.26
N LEU A 132 -13.53 -15.07 14.63
CA LEU A 132 -14.10 -13.91 15.31
C LEU A 132 -13.83 -13.92 16.82
N PHE A 133 -13.27 -15.00 17.37
CA PHE A 133 -13.29 -15.18 18.82
C PHE A 133 -12.04 -14.75 19.59
N PHE A 134 -10.85 -14.57 19.01
CA PHE A 134 -9.68 -14.07 19.76
C PHE A 134 -8.60 -13.47 18.83
N VAL A 135 -8.90 -12.35 18.20
CA VAL A 135 -7.85 -11.43 17.72
C VAL A 135 -8.11 -10.12 18.45
N PRO A 136 -7.17 -9.60 19.26
CA PRO A 136 -7.31 -8.25 19.78
C PRO A 136 -7.56 -7.33 18.59
N LEU A 137 -8.66 -6.59 18.62
CA LEU A 137 -8.95 -5.48 17.70
C LEU A 137 -7.87 -4.41 17.90
N THR A 138 -6.64 -4.69 17.47
CA THR A 138 -5.62 -3.65 17.35
C THR A 138 -6.00 -2.84 16.15
N LEU A 139 -6.37 -1.59 16.40
CA LEU A 139 -6.76 -0.69 15.33
C LEU A 139 -5.56 -0.50 14.41
N CYS A 140 -5.82 -0.27 13.12
CA CYS A 140 -4.80 0.10 12.15
C CYS A 140 -3.85 1.20 12.68
N GLN A 141 -4.40 2.18 13.40
CA GLN A 141 -3.65 3.25 14.05
C GLN A 141 -2.61 2.75 15.06
N ASP A 142 -2.93 1.72 15.86
CA ASP A 142 -1.97 1.13 16.81
C ASP A 142 -0.75 0.57 16.08
N TRP A 143 -0.97 -0.04 14.92
CA TRP A 143 0.13 -0.53 14.10
C TRP A 143 0.92 0.61 13.48
N ALA A 144 0.28 1.67 13.00
CA ALA A 144 0.98 2.87 12.51
C ALA A 144 1.93 3.45 13.57
N VAL A 145 1.49 3.54 14.84
CA VAL A 145 2.34 3.98 15.96
C VAL A 145 3.54 3.04 16.17
N LYS A 146 3.34 1.72 16.08
CA LYS A 146 4.43 0.75 16.22
C LYS A 146 5.46 0.84 15.11
N TYR A 147 5.01 1.04 13.86
CA TYR A 147 5.90 1.27 12.72
C TYR A 147 6.70 2.56 12.90
N GLN A 148 6.05 3.66 13.27
CA GLN A 148 6.73 4.94 13.52
C GLN A 148 7.76 4.80 14.65
N THR A 149 7.40 4.12 15.73
CA THR A 149 8.32 3.88 16.86
C THR A 149 9.53 3.06 16.40
N ALA A 150 9.32 2.01 15.60
CA ALA A 150 10.42 1.18 15.09
C ALA A 150 11.42 1.99 14.23
N VAL A 151 10.94 2.87 13.34
CA VAL A 151 11.84 3.70 12.52
C VAL A 151 12.53 4.79 13.34
N LYS A 152 11.87 5.37 14.35
CA LYS A 152 12.53 6.33 15.25
C LYS A 152 13.68 5.70 16.04
N TRP A 153 13.55 4.45 16.46
CA TRP A 153 14.57 3.74 17.24
C TRP A 153 15.70 3.14 16.39
N ALA A 154 15.38 2.64 15.18
CA ALA A 154 16.32 1.86 14.38
C ALA A 154 16.61 2.43 12.98
N GLY A 155 15.88 3.46 12.55
CA GLY A 155 15.94 4.00 11.19
C GLY A 155 17.05 5.01 10.96
N ALA A 156 17.63 5.61 12.01
CA ALA A 156 18.68 6.64 11.86
C ALA A 156 19.85 6.22 10.95
N SER A 157 20.29 4.96 11.04
CA SER A 157 21.37 4.43 10.19
C SER A 157 21.01 4.26 8.71
N SER A 158 19.72 4.27 8.37
CA SER A 158 19.23 4.10 7.01
C SER A 158 18.97 5.43 6.29
N TYR A 159 18.98 6.54 7.03
CA TYR A 159 18.82 7.88 6.45
C TYR A 159 20.10 8.31 5.74
N SER A 160 19.97 8.77 4.50
CA SER A 160 21.11 9.16 3.68
C SER A 160 21.39 10.65 3.81
N GLU A 161 22.50 10.98 4.48
CA GLU A 161 23.01 12.36 4.60
C GLU A 161 23.70 12.87 3.32
N THR A 162 24.01 11.99 2.38
CA THR A 162 24.73 12.32 1.14
C THR A 162 24.12 11.62 -0.06
N THR A 163 23.36 12.36 -0.87
CA THR A 163 22.86 11.88 -2.16
C THR A 163 23.20 12.80 -3.31
N TYR A 164 23.52 12.21 -4.46
CA TYR A 164 23.71 12.95 -5.71
C TYR A 164 22.34 13.37 -6.25
N GLY A 165 22.11 14.67 -6.42
CA GLY A 165 20.80 15.21 -6.81
C GLY A 165 20.21 14.60 -8.10
N SER A 166 21.05 14.11 -9.02
CA SER A 166 20.61 13.39 -10.22
C SER A 166 19.88 12.08 -9.92
N SER A 167 20.21 11.41 -8.81
CA SER A 167 19.59 10.15 -8.39
C SER A 167 18.17 10.32 -7.85
N CYS A 168 17.81 11.54 -7.43
CA CYS A 168 16.53 11.87 -6.82
C CYS A 168 15.52 12.51 -7.77
N LYS A 169 15.85 12.57 -9.08
CA LYS A 169 14.97 13.12 -10.10
C LYS A 169 13.66 12.33 -10.20
N GLY A 170 12.52 13.02 -10.15
CA GLY A 170 11.20 12.41 -10.26
C GLY A 170 10.71 11.71 -8.98
N LEU A 171 11.32 11.99 -7.82
CA LEU A 171 10.84 11.51 -6.52
C LEU A 171 10.15 12.58 -5.68
N ARG A 172 10.01 13.80 -6.20
CA ARG A 172 9.51 14.95 -5.45
C ARG A 172 8.11 14.68 -4.88
N HIS A 173 7.22 14.03 -5.62
CA HIS A 173 5.87 13.65 -5.16
C HIS A 173 5.85 12.48 -4.15
N CYS A 174 6.98 11.81 -3.91
CA CYS A 174 7.11 10.80 -2.85
C CYS A 174 7.52 11.41 -1.51
N LEU A 175 7.90 12.70 -1.51
CA LEU A 175 8.39 13.41 -0.33
C LEU A 175 7.25 14.15 0.36
N PRO A 176 7.36 14.42 1.66
CA PRO A 176 6.37 15.23 2.36
C PRO A 176 6.18 16.61 1.72
N ASN A 177 4.93 17.10 1.75
CA ASN A 177 4.50 18.42 1.27
C ASN A 177 4.57 18.65 -0.25
N HIS A 178 4.32 17.60 -1.05
CA HIS A 178 4.24 17.68 -2.51
C HIS A 178 2.96 17.12 -3.10
#